data_AF-A0ABD5DGT6-F1
#
_entry.id   AF-A0ABD5DGT6-F1
#
_cell.length_a   1.000
_cell.length_b   1.000
_cell.length_c   1.000
_cell.angle_alpha   90.00
_cell.angle_beta   90.00
_cell.angle_gamma   90.00
#
_symmetry.space_group_name_H-M   'P 1'
#
loop_
_entity.id
_entity.type
_entity.pdbx_description
1 polymer ?
#
loop_
_entity_poly.entity_id
_entity_poly.type
_entity_poly.pdbx_seq_one_letter_code
_entity_poly.pdbx_strand_id
1 'polypeptide(L)' 'PDLGLSPAQIAEMRLAYGADSPLWRQYLHTLLAMLHGDFGYSLQAGLAVSSLIASNLPDTLSLALPAFLLAVALAF' A
#
# COMPACT_ATOMS: atom_id res chain seq x y z
N PRO A 1 -0.03 -0.45 24.21
CA PRO A 1 0.36 0.66 23.33
C PRO A 1 1.33 0.13 22.28
N ASP A 2 0.78 -0.45 21.23
CA ASP A 2 1.47 -1.52 20.50
C ASP A 2 2.60 -1.01 19.57
N LEU A 3 2.78 0.32 19.51
CA LEU A 3 3.87 1.01 18.81
C LEU A 3 4.70 1.95 19.71
N GLY A 4 4.42 2.03 21.02
CA GLY A 4 5.18 2.89 21.95
C GLY A 4 5.06 4.41 21.73
N LEU A 5 4.11 4.86 20.91
CA LEU A 5 3.93 6.27 20.54
C LEU A 5 3.30 7.09 21.68
N SER A 6 3.78 8.32 21.86
CA SER A 6 3.21 9.29 22.79
C SER A 6 1.86 9.84 22.27
N PRO A 7 0.98 10.36 23.15
CA PRO A 7 -0.29 10.96 22.74
C PRO A 7 -0.14 12.08 21.70
N ALA A 8 0.94 12.86 21.79
CA ALA A 8 1.26 13.93 20.84
C ALA A 8 1.59 13.37 19.44
N GLN A 9 2.38 12.30 19.37
CA GLN A 9 2.72 11.63 18.10
C GLN A 9 1.48 11.01 17.44
N ILE A 10 0.55 10.45 18.22
CA ILE A 10 -0.71 9.92 17.70
C ILE A 10 -1.58 11.05 17.11
N ALA A 11 -1.66 12.20 17.79
CA ALA A 11 -2.41 13.35 17.29
C ALA A 11 -1.82 13.91 15.99
N GLU A 12 -0.49 13.99 15.92
CA GLU A 12 0.23 14.43 14.72
C GLU A 12 0.02 13.48 13.54
N MET A 13 0.06 12.16 13.78
CA MET A 13 -0.27 11.17 12.76
C MET A 13 -1.73 11.29 12.30
N ARG A 14 -2.69 11.46 13.20
CA ARG A 14 -4.11 11.62 12.81
C ARG A 14 -4.32 12.81 11.88
N LEU A 15 -3.64 13.92 12.16
CA LEU A 15 -3.64 15.10 11.29
C LEU A 15 -3.00 14.79 9.93
N ALA A 16 -1.82 14.16 9.93
CA ALA A 16 -1.09 13.82 8.70
C ALA A 16 -1.87 12.88 7.78
N TYR A 17 -2.62 11.92 8.35
CA TYR A 17 -3.45 10.98 7.59
C TYR A 17 -4.87 11.49 7.31
N GLY A 18 -5.22 12.71 7.74
CA GLY A 18 -6.57 13.24 7.58
C GLY A 18 -7.64 12.41 8.27
N ALA A 19 -7.29 11.75 9.38
CA ALA A 19 -8.16 10.81 10.09
C ALA A 19 -9.45 11.45 10.62
N ASP A 20 -9.45 12.78 10.79
CA ASP A 20 -10.62 13.57 11.21
C ASP A 20 -11.57 13.92 10.05
N SER A 21 -11.21 13.58 8.80
CA SER A 21 -12.07 13.82 7.63
C SER A 21 -13.15 12.74 7.48
N PRO A 22 -14.30 13.04 6.84
CA PRO A 22 -15.29 12.03 6.49
C PRO A 22 -14.67 10.87 5.69
N LEU A 23 -15.02 9.62 6.01
CA LEU A 23 -14.43 8.40 5.41
C LEU A 23 -14.49 8.40 3.89
N TRP A 24 -15.59 8.88 3.29
CA TRP A 24 -15.73 8.94 1.84
C TRP A 24 -14.70 9.87 1.19
N ARG A 25 -14.30 10.97 1.85
CA ARG A 25 -13.25 11.88 1.34
C ARG A 25 -11.89 11.21 1.40
N GLN A 26 -11.58 10.54 2.50
CA GLN A 26 -10.34 9.77 2.65
C GLN A 26 -10.25 8.73 1.53
N TYR A 27 -11.32 7.95 1.32
CA TYR A 27 -11.37 6.93 0.28
C TYR A 27 -11.18 7.50 -1.13
N LEU A 28 -11.93 8.55 -1.51
CA LEU A 28 -11.78 9.17 -2.84
C LEU A 28 -10.38 9.74 -3.04
N HIS A 29 -9.83 10.42 -2.03
CA HIS A 29 -8.48 10.97 -2.11
C HIS A 29 -7.44 9.87 -2.32
N THR A 30 -7.47 8.82 -1.50
CA THR A 30 -6.56 7.68 -1.62
C THR A 30 -6.72 6.97 -2.96
N LEU A 31 -7.95 6.78 -3.43
CA LEU A 31 -8.21 6.14 -4.72
C LEU A 31 -7.61 6.96 -5.88
N LEU A 32 -7.82 8.27 -5.89
CA LEU A 32 -7.25 9.16 -6.89
C LEU A 32 -5.71 9.19 -6.83
N ALA A 33 -5.14 9.20 -5.63
CA ALA A 33 -3.68 9.13 -5.43
C ALA A 33 -3.11 7.81 -6.00
N MET A 34 -3.75 6.68 -5.70
CA MET A 34 -3.35 5.36 -6.20
C MET A 34 -3.39 5.28 -7.73
N LEU A 35 -4.37 5.91 -8.38
CA LEU A 35 -4.44 5.98 -9.84
C LEU A 35 -3.27 6.77 -10.46
N HIS A 36 -2.64 7.69 -9.71
CA HIS A 36 -1.43 8.39 -10.11
C HIS A 36 -0.14 7.68 -9.65
N GLY A 37 -0.25 6.47 -9.06
CA GLY A 37 0.88 5.70 -8.55
C GLY A 37 1.33 6.07 -7.14
N ASP A 38 0.59 6.93 -6.43
CA ASP A 38 0.82 7.23 -5.02
C ASP A 38 -0.02 6.28 -4.14
N PHE A 39 0.65 5.26 -3.61
CA PHE A 39 0.05 4.27 -2.72
C PHE A 39 0.16 4.66 -1.24
N GLY A 40 0.71 5.84 -0.93
CA GLY A 40 0.94 6.30 0.43
C GLY A 40 2.10 5.60 1.14
N TYR A 41 2.03 5.62 2.47
CA TYR A 41 3.12 5.21 3.37
C TYR A 41 2.73 4.03 4.24
N SER A 42 3.63 3.05 4.38
CA SER A 42 3.44 1.95 5.30
C SER A 42 3.84 2.38 6.71
N LEU A 43 2.88 2.40 7.63
CA LEU A 43 3.13 2.69 9.04
C LEU A 43 3.99 1.63 9.72
N GLN A 44 3.90 0.40 9.26
CA GLN A 44 4.60 -0.73 9.86
C GLN A 44 6.02 -0.88 9.33
N ALA A 45 6.22 -0.69 8.02
CA ALA A 45 7.54 -0.75 7.41
C ALA A 45 8.29 0.58 7.52
N GLY A 46 7.58 1.69 7.76
CA GLY A 46 8.18 3.01 7.85
C GLY A 46 8.74 3.52 6.51
N LEU A 47 8.15 3.12 5.37
CA LEU A 47 8.56 3.55 4.03
C LEU A 47 7.37 3.56 3.05
N ALA A 48 7.57 4.16 1.87
CA ALA A 48 6.53 4.27 0.84
C ALA A 48 6.06 2.88 0.36
N VAL A 49 4.74 2.72 0.19
CA VAL A 49 4.15 1.44 -0.26
C VAL A 49 4.64 1.07 -1.66
N SER A 50 4.87 2.05 -2.53
CA SER A 50 5.46 1.82 -3.86
C SER A 50 6.84 1.14 -3.80
N SER A 51 7.67 1.50 -2.82
CA SER A 51 8.98 0.87 -2.60
C SER A 51 8.84 -0.60 -2.17
N LEU A 52 7.85 -0.90 -1.30
CA LEU A 52 7.55 -2.28 -0.92
C LEU A 52 7.04 -3.11 -2.11
N ILE A 53 6.16 -2.53 -2.94
CA ILE A 53 5.68 -3.21 -4.14
C ILE A 53 6.88 -3.49 -5.06
N ALA A 54 7.71 -2.49 -5.34
CA ALA A 54 8.87 -2.62 -6.21
C ALA A 54 9.86 -3.68 -5.73
N SER A 55 10.08 -3.80 -4.42
CA SER A 55 11.00 -4.82 -3.88
C SER A 55 10.44 -6.24 -3.95
N ASN A 56 9.13 -6.44 -3.85
CA ASN A 56 8.50 -7.76 -3.83
C ASN A 56 7.96 -8.22 -5.20
N LEU A 57 7.82 -7.29 -6.15
CA LEU A 57 7.29 -7.58 -7.48
C LEU A 57 8.13 -8.61 -8.26
N PRO A 58 9.48 -8.55 -8.28
CA PRO A 58 10.29 -9.50 -9.06
C PRO A 58 10.08 -10.95 -8.63
N ASP A 59 10.07 -11.22 -7.32
CA ASP A 59 9.88 -12.58 -6.79
C ASP A 59 8.48 -13.10 -7.09
N THR A 60 7.46 -12.23 -6.97
CA THR A 60 6.07 -12.57 -7.33
C THR A 60 5.96 -12.93 -8.82
N LEU A 61 6.56 -12.13 -9.70
CA LEU A 61 6.56 -12.38 -11.14
C LEU A 61 7.34 -13.63 -11.52
N SER A 62 8.42 -13.94 -10.80
CA SER A 62 9.23 -15.14 -11.04
C SER A 62 8.43 -16.44 -10.91
N LEU A 63 7.41 -16.44 -10.04
CA LEU A 63 6.50 -17.57 -9.84
C LEU A 63 5.22 -17.46 -10.69
N ALA A 64 4.61 -16.27 -10.73
CA ALA A 64 3.34 -16.06 -11.39
C ALA A 64 3.44 -16.21 -12.92
N LEU A 65 4.50 -15.69 -13.55
CA LEU A 65 4.63 -15.72 -15.01
C LEU A 65 4.79 -17.15 -15.55
N PRO A 66 5.70 -18.01 -15.06
CA PRO A 66 5.80 -19.39 -15.55
C PRO A 66 4.51 -20.19 -15.33
N ALA A 67 3.88 -20.03 -14.16
CA ALA A 67 2.62 -20.72 -13.85
C ALA A 67 1.49 -20.28 -14.81
N PHE A 68 1.38 -18.97 -15.07
CA PHE A 68 0.41 -18.43 -16.02
C PHE A 68 0.66 -18.92 -17.44
N LEU A 69 1.92 -18.88 -17.91
CA LEU A 69 2.29 -19.37 -19.24
C LEU A 69 1.99 -20.87 -19.41
N LEU A 70 2.28 -21.68 -18.38
CA LEU A 70 1.95 -23.11 -18.39
C LEU A 70 0.43 -23.32 -18.47
N ALA A 71 -0.36 -22.59 -17.67
CA ALA A 71 -1.81 -22.68 -17.69
C ALA A 71 -2.39 -22.30 -19.07
N VAL A 72 -1.90 -21.22 -19.68
CA VAL A 72 -2.30 -20.80 -21.03
C VAL A 72 -1.92 -21.85 -22.07
N ALA A 73 -0.72 -22.45 -21.97
CA ALA A 73 -0.26 -23.47 -22.90
C ALA A 73 -1.10 -24.76 -22.84
N LEU A 74 -1.62 -25.13 -21.67
CA LEU A 74 -2.47 -26.31 -21.47
C LEU A 74 -3.95 -26.06 -21.78
N ALA A 75 -4.37 -24.81 -21.92
CA ALA A 75 -5.76 -24.45 -22.17
C ALA A 75 -6.20 -24.69 -23.62
N PHE A 76 -5.25 -24.90 -24.54
CA PHE A 76 -5.46 -25.20 -25.96
C PHE A 76 -4.97 -26.62 -26.27
#